data_AF-A0A518EQZ9-F1
#
_entry.id   AF-A0A518EQZ9-F1
#
_cell.length_a   1.000
_cell.length_b   1.000
_cell.length_c   1.000
_cell.angle_alpha   90.00
_cell.angle_beta   90.00
_cell.angle_gamma   90.00
#
_symmetry.space_group_name_H-M   'P 1'
#
loop_
_entity.id
_entity.type
_entity.pdbx_description
1 polymer ?
#
loop_
_entity_poly.entity_id
_entity_poly.type
_entity_poly.pdbx_seq_one_letter_code
_entity_poly.pdbx_strand_id
1 'polypeptide(L)'
;MASKKQLITEADVRRMAPGVRELILGDQRIATPAALDLAFARGMKVVYGEVDGSGPSGPIPSDLWQRMKSQDGTYVVQIESGRATVSRLGAGGPELFGSEG
;
A
#
# COMPACT_ATOMS: atom_id res chain seq x y z
N MET A 1 11.04 -7.17 -19.30
CA MET A 1 10.58 -6.03 -20.14
C MET A 1 10.11 -4.94 -19.20
N ALA A 2 10.84 -3.83 -19.04
CA ALA A 2 10.40 -2.74 -18.16
C ALA A 2 9.20 -2.04 -18.83
N SER A 3 8.00 -2.21 -18.28
CA SER A 3 6.81 -1.50 -18.76
C SER A 3 7.00 0.00 -18.51
N LYS A 4 6.81 0.82 -19.54
CA LYS A 4 7.00 2.28 -19.46
C LYS A 4 5.87 2.86 -18.61
N LYS A 5 6.18 3.26 -17.36
CA LYS A 5 5.20 3.88 -16.46
C LYS A 5 4.60 5.13 -17.11
N GLN A 6 3.27 5.25 -17.08
CA GLN A 6 2.55 6.42 -17.55
C GLN A 6 2.77 7.57 -16.56
N LEU A 7 3.20 8.73 -17.06
CA LEU A 7 3.31 9.94 -16.26
C LEU A 7 1.97 10.70 -16.30
N ILE A 8 1.43 10.99 -15.13
CA ILE A 8 0.25 11.83 -14.90
C ILE A 8 0.73 13.23 -14.53
N THR A 9 0.31 14.21 -15.32
CA THR A 9 0.68 15.62 -15.14
C THR A 9 -0.48 16.44 -14.59
N GLU A 10 -0.19 17.68 -14.20
CA GLU A 10 -1.22 18.64 -13.79
C GLU A 10 -2.30 18.85 -14.87
N ALA A 11 -1.90 18.87 -16.15
CA ALA A 11 -2.83 19.00 -17.26
C ALA A 11 -3.79 17.81 -17.34
N ASP A 12 -3.32 16.59 -17.01
CA ASP A 12 -4.16 15.40 -16.97
C ASP A 12 -5.17 15.47 -15.82
N VAL A 13 -4.72 15.88 -14.63
CA VAL A 13 -5.61 16.10 -13.47
C VAL A 13 -6.63 17.19 -13.77
N ARG A 14 -6.26 18.25 -14.50
CA ARG A 14 -7.21 19.32 -14.90
C ARG A 14 -8.28 18.82 -15.86
N ARG A 15 -7.94 17.86 -16.74
CA ARG A 15 -8.87 17.23 -17.69
C ARG A 15 -9.79 16.19 -17.04
N MET A 16 -9.48 15.72 -15.83
CA MET A 16 -10.34 14.76 -15.13
C MET A 16 -11.71 15.37 -14.84
N ALA A 17 -12.75 14.58 -15.09
CA ALA A 17 -14.14 14.99 -14.95
C ALA A 17 -14.42 15.58 -13.55
N PRO A 18 -15.28 16.61 -13.46
CA PRO A 18 -15.78 17.07 -12.17
C PRO A 18 -16.52 15.91 -11.47
N GLY A 19 -16.12 15.60 -10.24
CA GLY A 19 -16.67 14.47 -9.46
C GLY A 19 -15.75 13.26 -9.33
N VAL A 20 -14.62 13.21 -10.04
CA VAL A 20 -13.57 12.22 -9.75
C VAL A 20 -13.00 12.52 -8.37
N ARG A 21 -13.11 11.55 -7.45
CA ARG A 21 -12.67 11.69 -6.04
C ARG A 21 -11.33 11.05 -5.76
N GLU A 22 -10.76 10.30 -6.70
CA GLU A 22 -9.55 9.52 -6.46
C GLU A 22 -8.56 9.65 -7.60
N LEU A 23 -7.28 9.80 -7.26
CA LEU A 23 -6.15 9.74 -8.19
C LEU A 23 -5.41 8.41 -7.94
N ILE A 24 -5.59 7.45 -8.85
CA ILE A 24 -4.98 6.12 -8.74
C ILE A 24 -3.59 6.13 -9.39
N LEU A 25 -2.56 5.96 -8.56
CA LEU A 25 -1.15 5.81 -8.92
C LEU A 25 -0.69 4.40 -8.62
N GLY A 26 0.44 3.97 -9.18
CA GLY A 26 0.91 2.60 -8.99
C GLY A 26 2.03 2.19 -9.94
N ASP A 27 2.18 0.89 -10.15
CA ASP A 27 3.26 0.36 -10.98
C ASP A 27 3.20 0.81 -12.44
N GLN A 28 2.01 1.13 -12.94
CA GLN A 28 1.82 1.63 -14.30
C GLN A 28 1.67 3.15 -14.35
N ARG A 29 1.53 3.86 -13.23
CA ARG A 29 1.22 5.30 -13.21
C ARG A 29 1.99 6.04 -12.12
N ILE A 30 2.74 7.06 -12.51
CA ILE A 30 3.42 8.00 -11.61
C ILE A 30 2.88 9.41 -11.85
N ALA A 31 2.91 10.28 -10.85
CA ALA A 31 2.43 11.65 -10.96
C ALA A 31 3.56 12.67 -10.81
N THR A 32 3.46 13.81 -11.51
CA THR A 32 4.32 14.97 -11.21
C THR A 32 3.89 15.63 -9.89
N PRO A 33 4.78 16.38 -9.20
CA PRO A 33 4.41 17.10 -7.98
C PRO A 33 3.20 18.04 -8.18
N ALA A 34 3.19 18.81 -9.27
CA ALA A 34 2.07 19.69 -9.61
C ALA A 34 0.74 18.94 -9.82
N ALA A 35 0.78 17.68 -10.27
CA ALA A 35 -0.42 16.86 -10.40
C ALA A 35 -0.97 16.44 -9.03
N LEU A 36 -0.08 16.10 -8.07
CA LEU A 36 -0.46 15.76 -6.70
C LEU A 36 -1.04 16.98 -5.97
N ASP A 37 -0.42 18.14 -6.12
CA ASP A 37 -0.89 19.40 -5.53
C ASP A 37 -2.29 19.76 -6.04
N LEU A 38 -2.51 19.63 -7.36
CA LEU A 38 -3.83 19.90 -7.95
C LEU A 38 -4.87 18.86 -7.51
N ALA A 39 -4.50 17.59 -7.39
CA ALA A 39 -5.39 16.55 -6.89
C ALA A 39 -5.82 16.83 -5.44
N PHE A 40 -4.88 17.24 -4.58
CA PHE A 40 -5.16 17.65 -3.22
C PHE A 40 -6.08 18.88 -3.17
N ALA A 41 -5.81 19.91 -3.99
CA ALA A 41 -6.66 21.10 -4.08
C ALA A 41 -8.10 20.79 -4.56
N ARG A 42 -8.27 19.74 -5.38
CA ARG A 42 -9.58 19.22 -5.82
C ARG A 42 -10.26 18.31 -4.78
N GLY A 43 -9.64 18.08 -3.63
CA GLY A 43 -10.15 17.15 -2.61
C GLY A 43 -10.11 15.68 -3.06
N MET A 44 -9.24 15.34 -4.00
CA MET A 44 -9.07 13.96 -4.47
C MET A 44 -8.18 13.19 -3.49
N LYS A 45 -8.57 11.95 -3.19
CA LYS A 45 -7.75 10.99 -2.45
C LYS A 45 -6.72 10.37 -3.39
N VAL A 46 -5.44 10.45 -3.06
CA VAL A 46 -4.40 9.73 -3.80
C VAL A 46 -4.38 8.29 -3.30
N VAL A 47 -4.57 7.34 -4.22
CA VAL A 47 -4.58 5.90 -3.94
C VAL A 47 -3.41 5.26 -4.69
N TYR A 48 -2.50 4.62 -3.96
CA TYR A 48 -1.42 3.84 -4.56
C TYR A 48 -1.93 2.40 -4.73
N GLY A 49 -2.47 2.11 -5.90
CA GLY A 49 -2.88 0.76 -6.28
C GLY A 49 -1.73 0.07 -7.01
N GLU A 50 -1.21 -1.02 -6.43
CA GLU A 50 -0.57 -2.03 -7.26
C GLU A 50 -1.65 -2.53 -8.24
N VAL A 51 -1.37 -2.51 -9.55
CA VAL A 51 -2.22 -3.24 -10.48
C VAL A 51 -2.24 -4.66 -9.95
N ASP A 52 -3.44 -5.25 -9.83
CA ASP A 52 -3.65 -6.66 -9.58
C ASP A 52 -2.72 -7.49 -10.48
N GLY A 53 -1.48 -7.70 -10.04
CA GLY A 53 -0.91 -9.01 -10.10
C GLY A 53 -1.95 -9.86 -9.41
N SER A 54 -2.45 -10.86 -10.12
CA SER A 54 -2.98 -12.06 -9.52
C SER A 54 -1.98 -12.58 -8.48
N GLY A 55 -1.90 -11.92 -7.32
CA GLY A 55 -1.60 -12.57 -6.07
C GLY A 55 -2.69 -13.62 -5.95
N PRO A 56 -2.36 -14.86 -5.61
CA PRO A 56 -3.40 -15.82 -5.35
C PRO A 56 -4.38 -15.17 -4.38
N SER A 57 -5.65 -15.08 -4.78
CA SER A 57 -6.78 -15.11 -3.87
C SER A 57 -6.78 -16.47 -3.16
N GLY A 58 -5.65 -16.78 -2.51
CA GLY A 58 -5.50 -17.82 -1.54
C GLY A 58 -5.93 -17.24 -0.21
N PRO A 59 -6.57 -18.05 0.65
CA PRO A 59 -7.09 -17.57 1.91
C PRO A 59 -5.93 -17.05 2.74
N ILE A 60 -5.97 -15.80 3.18
CA ILE A 60 -5.18 -15.39 4.34
C ILE A 60 -6.24 -14.91 5.34
N PRO A 61 -6.35 -15.62 6.46
CA PRO A 61 -5.24 -15.53 7.37
C PRO A 61 -4.70 -16.89 7.76
N SER A 62 -3.42 -17.07 7.47
CA SER A 62 -2.55 -17.83 8.35
C SER A 62 -2.85 -17.51 9.81
N ASP A 63 -2.69 -18.52 10.65
CA ASP A 63 -2.96 -18.41 12.08
C ASP A 63 -2.25 -17.20 12.73
N LEU A 64 -1.12 -16.75 12.15
CA LEU A 64 -0.35 -15.60 12.62
C LEU A 64 -1.12 -14.28 12.53
N TRP A 65 -1.73 -13.98 11.38
CA TRP A 65 -2.50 -12.74 11.21
C TRP A 65 -3.80 -12.74 12.01
N GLN A 66 -4.43 -13.91 12.19
CA GLN A 66 -5.59 -14.02 13.08
C GLN A 66 -5.19 -13.73 14.53
N ARG A 67 -4.08 -14.30 14.99
CA ARG A 67 -3.57 -14.11 16.36
C ARG A 67 -3.12 -12.67 16.62
N MET A 68 -2.60 -11.96 15.62
CA MET A 68 -2.33 -10.52 15.74
C MET A 68 -3.61 -9.73 15.91
N LYS A 69 -4.64 -9.99 15.10
CA LYS A 69 -5.91 -9.24 15.16
C LYS A 69 -6.72 -9.52 16.43
N SER A 70 -6.47 -10.63 17.12
CA SER A 70 -7.15 -10.96 18.38
C SER A 70 -6.45 -10.40 19.62
N GLN A 71 -5.33 -9.68 19.46
CA GLN A 71 -4.57 -9.12 20.57
C GLN A 71 -4.23 -7.65 20.32
N ASP A 72 -4.51 -6.80 21.31
CA ASP A 72 -4.10 -5.40 21.26
C ASP A 72 -2.59 -5.26 21.47
N GLY A 73 -1.93 -4.47 20.63
CA GLY A 73 -0.51 -4.21 20.77
C GLY A 73 0.08 -3.49 19.57
N THR A 74 1.30 -3.01 19.73
CA THR A 74 2.12 -2.51 18.62
C THR A 74 2.99 -3.65 18.11
N TYR A 75 2.99 -3.85 16.79
CA TYR A 75 3.73 -4.92 16.14
C TYR A 75 4.65 -4.33 15.07
N VAL A 76 5.84 -4.93 14.92
CA VAL A 76 6.77 -4.69 13.82
C VAL A 76 6.75 -5.91 12.92
N VAL A 77 6.58 -5.69 11.62
CA VAL A 77 6.60 -6.75 10.61
C VAL A 77 7.83 -6.53 9.73
N GLN A 78 8.71 -7.53 9.69
CA GLN A 78 9.87 -7.56 8.81
C GLN A 78 9.64 -8.61 7.72
N ILE A 79 9.81 -8.22 6.46
CA ILE A 79 9.66 -9.13 5.31
C ILE A 79 11.04 -9.30 4.66
N GLU A 80 11.56 -10.52 4.68
CA GLU A 80 12.84 -10.87 4.08
C GLU A 80 12.70 -12.12 3.22
N SER A 81 13.10 -12.04 1.94
CA SER A 81 13.04 -13.18 1.01
C SER A 81 11.66 -13.85 0.92
N GLY A 82 10.58 -13.07 1.06
CA GLY A 82 9.20 -13.58 1.05
C GLY A 82 8.71 -14.11 2.40
N ARG A 83 9.54 -14.11 3.44
CA ARG A 83 9.18 -14.54 4.80
C ARG A 83 8.83 -13.33 5.67
N ALA A 84 7.66 -13.34 6.30
CA ALA A 84 7.25 -12.38 7.30
C ALA A 84 7.67 -12.84 8.70
N THR A 85 8.35 -11.97 9.44
CA THR A 85 8.62 -12.12 10.87
C THR A 85 7.93 -11.00 11.62
N VAL A 86 7.08 -11.37 12.57
CA VAL A 86 6.30 -10.43 13.38
C VAL A 86 6.90 -10.40 14.78
N SER A 87 7.19 -9.20 15.27
CA SER A 87 7.57 -8.95 16.66
C SER A 87 6.55 -8.03 17.33
N ARG A 88 6.18 -8.30 18.58
CA ARG A 88 5.38 -7.39 19.41
C ARG A 88 6.31 -6.47 20.17
N LEU A 89 6.02 -5.17 20.19
CA LEU A 89 6.79 -4.21 20.98
C LEU A 89 6.30 -4.23 22.43
N GLY A 90 7.16 -4.69 23.34
CA GLY A 90 6.95 -4.65 24.78
C GLY A 90 7.85 -3.61 25.47
N ALA A 91 7.76 -3.53 26.80
CA ALA A 91 8.58 -2.61 27.60
C ALA A 91 10.09 -2.88 27.51
N GLY A 92 10.49 -4.11 27.17
CA GLY A 92 11.87 -4.52 26.96
C GLY A 92 12.35 -4.43 25.50
N GLY A 93 11.51 -3.98 24.57
CA GLY A 93 11.80 -3.95 23.13
C GLY A 93 10.98 -4.96 22.31
N PRO A 94 11.41 -5.25 21.06
CA PRO A 94 10.73 -6.21 20.19
C PRO A 94 10.88 -7.65 20.68
N GLU A 95 9.76 -8.33 20.91
CA GLU A 95 9.69 -9.75 21.24
C GLU A 95 9.07 -10.53 20.08
N LEU A 96 9.65 -11.68 19.71
CA LEU A 96 9.15 -12.49 18.60
C LEU A 96 7.71 -12.95 18.87
N PHE A 97 6.80 -12.58 17.98
CA PHE A 97 5.39 -12.98 18.03
C PHE A 97 5.14 -14.20 17.13
N GLY A 98 5.80 -14.25 15.98
CA GLY A 98 5.76 -15.41 15.08
C GLY A 98 6.41 -15.14 13.73
N SER A 99 6.49 -16.16 12.89
CA SER A 99 7.03 -16.05 11.53
C SER A 99 6.24 -16.92 10.56
N GLU A 100 6.19 -16.52 9.29
CA GLU A 100 5.49 -17.23 8.22
C GLU A 100 6.18 -16.97 6.88
N GLY A 101 6.15 -17.93 5.97
CA GLY A 101 6.69 -17.83 4.61
C GLY A 101 6.14 -18.91 3.71
#